data_AF-A0A950MEW7-F1
#
_entry.id   AF-A0A950MEW7-F1
#
_cell.length_a   1.000
_cell.length_b   1.000
_cell.length_c   1.000
_cell.angle_alpha   90.00
_cell.angle_beta   90.00
_cell.angle_gamma   90.00
#
_symmetry.space_group_name_H-M   'P 1'
#
loop_
_entity.id
_entity.type
_entity.pdbx_description
1 polymer ?
#
loop_
_entity_poly.entity_id
_entity_poly.type
_entity_poly.pdbx_seq_one_letter_code
_entity_poly.pdbx_strand_id
1 'polypeptide(L)'
;LLNPKSTEELPTVRYWLNHAQAAFMVAESMAKKDEDPLERLRRLTEENVLMQLVHLKTHPSVAGAMARGELTISGWVYDIGAGVVRVAEDGEREFIAVTAGVVA
;
A
#
# COMPACT_ATOMS: atom_id res chain seq x y z
N LEU A 1 10.83 8.82 4.01
CA LEU A 1 10.64 7.72 4.99
C LEU A 1 11.86 6.82 5.05
N LEU A 2 12.20 6.08 3.99
CA LEU A 2 13.40 5.22 3.97
C LEU A 2 14.73 5.96 3.76
N ASN A 3 14.72 7.09 3.06
CA ASN A 3 15.86 8.00 2.94
C ASN A 3 15.40 9.46 3.14
N PRO A 4 15.23 9.93 4.39
CA PRO A 4 14.72 11.27 4.66
C PRO A 4 15.58 12.42 4.08
N LYS A 5 16.90 12.20 3.94
CA LYS A 5 17.83 13.20 3.42
C LYS A 5 17.57 13.53 1.94
N SER A 6 17.02 12.58 1.18
CA SER A 6 16.68 12.80 -0.25
C SER A 6 15.62 13.87 -0.50
N THR A 7 14.90 14.33 0.54
CA THR A 7 13.84 15.34 0.44
C THR A 7 14.16 16.64 1.20
N GLU A 8 15.42 16.89 1.54
CA GLU A 8 15.81 18.10 2.30
C GLU A 8 15.40 19.40 1.61
N GLU A 9 15.63 19.48 0.29
CA GLU A 9 15.27 20.64 -0.55
C GLU A 9 13.78 20.64 -0.99
N LEU A 10 12.98 19.67 -0.53
CA LEU A 10 11.59 19.46 -0.96
C LEU A 10 10.62 19.47 0.24
N PRO A 11 10.42 20.61 0.91
CA PRO A 11 9.68 20.68 2.17
C PRO A 11 8.21 20.24 2.02
N THR A 12 7.54 20.58 0.93
CA THR A 12 6.15 20.16 0.67
C THR A 12 6.06 18.65 0.44
N VAL A 13 7.04 18.06 -0.27
CA VAL A 13 7.10 16.60 -0.48
C VAL A 13 7.37 15.90 0.85
N ARG A 14 8.28 16.43 1.67
CA ARG A 14 8.56 15.91 3.01
C ARG A 14 7.31 15.93 3.89
N TYR A 15 6.56 17.03 3.89
CA TYR A 15 5.29 17.13 4.63
C TYR A 15 4.29 16.08 4.14
N TRP A 16 4.11 15.95 2.83
CA TRP A 16 3.22 14.96 2.23
C TRP A 16 3.59 13.52 2.61
N LEU A 17 4.89 13.18 2.60
CA LEU A 17 5.35 11.83 2.97
C LEU A 17 5.03 11.46 4.42
N ASN A 18 4.78 12.42 5.31
CA ASN A 18 4.35 12.12 6.69
C ASN A 18 3.00 11.42 6.75
N HIS A 19 2.15 11.53 5.72
CA HIS A 19 0.89 10.78 5.67
C HIS A 19 1.09 9.26 5.61
N ALA A 20 2.27 8.79 5.23
CA ALA A 20 2.64 7.37 5.22
C ALA A 20 3.41 6.93 6.49
N GLN A 21 3.52 7.79 7.52
CA GLN A 21 4.28 7.48 8.74
C GLN A 21 3.71 6.27 9.50
N ALA A 22 2.39 6.14 9.57
CA ALA A 22 1.76 5.00 10.24
C ALA A 22 2.03 3.68 9.47
N ALA A 23 1.96 3.69 8.14
CA ALA A 23 2.34 2.54 7.31
C ALA A 23 3.82 2.19 7.50
N PHE A 24 4.69 3.20 7.62
CA PHE A 24 6.10 3.00 7.93
C PHE A 24 6.33 2.32 9.27
N MET A 25 5.67 2.75 10.34
CA MET A 25 5.82 2.12 11.66
C MET A 25 5.39 0.65 11.65
N VAL A 26 4.29 0.33 10.94
CA VAL A 26 3.81 -1.05 10.80
C VAL A 26 4.79 -1.87 9.95
N ALA A 27 5.27 -1.33 8.83
CA ALA A 27 6.27 -2.01 8.00
C ALA A 27 7.57 -2.28 8.78
N GLU A 28 8.05 -1.34 9.60
CA GLU A 28 9.27 -1.55 10.39
C GLU A 28 9.09 -2.56 11.52
N SER A 29 7.90 -2.70 12.10
CA SER A 29 7.65 -3.71 13.15
C SER A 29 7.67 -5.15 12.61
N MET A 30 7.50 -5.32 11.30
CA MET A 30 7.57 -6.60 10.59
C MET A 30 8.91 -6.84 9.89
N ALA A 31 9.91 -5.97 10.13
CA ALA A 31 11.22 -6.08 9.50
C ALA A 31 11.95 -7.37 9.88
N LYS A 32 12.53 -8.02 8.89
CA LYS A 32 13.40 -9.19 9.09
C LYS A 32 14.84 -8.71 9.28
N LYS A 33 15.61 -9.47 10.06
CA LYS A 33 17.05 -9.24 10.18
C LYS A 33 17.70 -9.43 8.80
N ASP A 34 18.60 -8.51 8.43
CA ASP A 34 19.37 -8.53 7.18
C ASP A 34 18.49 -8.51 5.91
N GLU A 35 17.32 -7.88 5.99
CA GLU A 35 16.41 -7.73 4.85
C GLU A 35 17.00 -6.88 3.72
N ASP A 36 16.80 -7.33 2.50
CA ASP A 36 17.18 -6.60 1.29
C ASP A 36 16.45 -5.23 1.20
N PRO A 37 17.14 -4.12 0.86
CA PRO A 37 16.52 -2.81 0.78
C PRO A 37 15.32 -2.71 -0.18
N LEU A 38 15.29 -3.49 -1.26
CA LEU A 38 14.17 -3.52 -2.20
C LEU A 38 12.97 -4.23 -1.58
N GLU A 39 13.19 -5.33 -0.85
CA GLU A 39 12.14 -6.02 -0.10
C GLU A 39 11.55 -5.12 1.00
N ARG A 40 12.39 -4.36 1.70
CA ARG A 40 11.92 -3.36 2.67
C ARG A 40 11.05 -2.28 2.01
N LEU A 41 11.46 -1.77 0.84
CA LEU A 41 10.67 -0.80 0.07
C LEU A 41 9.34 -1.39 -0.41
N ARG A 42 9.35 -2.63 -0.89
CA ARG A 42 8.14 -3.38 -1.30
C ARG A 42 7.17 -3.50 -0.14
N ARG A 43 7.62 -3.96 1.04
CA ARG A 43 6.76 -4.05 2.24
C ARG A 43 6.17 -2.69 2.64
N LEU A 44 6.98 -1.63 2.65
CA LEU A 44 6.48 -0.29 2.96
C LEU A 44 5.40 0.16 1.96
N THR A 45 5.57 -0.18 0.69
CA THR A 45 4.62 0.17 -0.37
C THR A 45 3.30 -0.57 -0.17
N GLU A 46 3.36 -1.88 0.10
CA GLU A 46 2.19 -2.71 0.39
C GLU A 46 1.44 -2.22 1.65
N GLU A 47 2.15 -1.93 2.74
CA GLU A 47 1.53 -1.40 3.97
C GLU A 47 0.91 -0.02 3.76
N ASN A 48 1.48 0.83 2.90
CA ASN A 48 0.89 2.11 2.56
C ASN A 48 -0.45 1.90 1.84
N VAL A 49 -0.51 0.99 0.86
CA VAL A 49 -1.77 0.65 0.16
C VAL A 49 -2.82 0.15 1.14
N LEU A 50 -2.47 -0.79 2.01
CA LEU A 50 -3.40 -1.33 3.03
C LEU A 50 -3.92 -0.24 3.97
N MET A 51 -3.06 0.70 4.38
CA MET A 51 -3.47 1.81 5.22
C MET A 51 -4.43 2.77 4.51
N GLN A 52 -4.19 3.05 3.22
CA GLN A 52 -5.13 3.86 2.45
C GLN A 52 -6.48 3.15 2.27
N LEU A 53 -6.51 1.82 2.14
CA LEU A 53 -7.78 1.07 2.15
C LEU A 53 -8.53 1.26 3.47
N VAL A 54 -7.84 1.21 4.61
CA VAL A 54 -8.47 1.47 5.91
C VAL A 54 -9.03 2.90 5.96
N HIS A 55 -8.26 3.91 5.52
CA HIS A 55 -8.75 5.29 5.46
C HIS A 55 -9.97 5.45 4.55
N LEU A 56 -10.00 4.80 3.39
CA LEU A 56 -11.16 4.81 2.51
C LEU A 56 -12.37 4.19 3.19
N LYS A 57 -12.20 3.04 3.85
CA LYS A 57 -13.28 2.34 4.57
C LYS A 57 -13.86 3.15 5.74
N THR A 58 -13.14 4.11 6.31
CA THR A 58 -13.68 5.01 7.35
C THR A 58 -14.41 6.22 6.79
N HIS A 59 -14.28 6.53 5.49
CA HIS A 59 -14.96 7.68 4.90
C HIS A 59 -16.47 7.41 4.75
N PRO A 60 -17.37 8.31 5.21
CA PRO A 60 -18.81 8.03 5.26
C PRO A 60 -19.45 7.62 3.93
N SER A 61 -19.05 8.24 2.82
CA SER A 61 -19.60 7.89 1.49
C SER A 61 -19.19 6.49 1.04
N VAL A 62 -17.96 6.09 1.35
CA VAL A 62 -17.40 4.78 1.02
C VAL A 62 -18.03 3.72 1.92
N ALA A 63 -18.01 3.93 3.24
CA ALA A 63 -18.63 3.03 4.21
C ALA A 63 -20.11 2.80 3.89
N GLY A 64 -20.85 3.86 3.55
CA GLY A 64 -22.26 3.77 3.16
C GLY A 64 -22.48 2.95 1.89
N ALA A 65 -21.66 3.15 0.85
CA ALA A 65 -21.76 2.38 -0.39
C ALA A 65 -21.40 0.90 -0.19
N MET A 66 -20.35 0.61 0.59
CA MET A 66 -19.98 -0.76 0.95
C MET A 66 -21.08 -1.45 1.75
N ALA A 67 -21.69 -0.78 2.73
CA ALA A 67 -22.78 -1.35 3.54
C ALA A 67 -24.04 -1.68 2.71
N ARG A 68 -24.26 -0.99 1.59
CA ARG A 68 -25.35 -1.30 0.63
C ARG A 68 -24.97 -2.35 -0.41
N GLY A 69 -23.72 -2.82 -0.42
CA GLY A 69 -23.21 -3.74 -1.45
C GLY A 69 -23.02 -3.08 -2.83
N GLU A 70 -22.94 -1.76 -2.89
CA GLU A 70 -22.79 -0.98 -4.13
C GLU A 70 -21.32 -0.74 -4.50
N LEU A 71 -20.40 -1.01 -3.58
CA LEU A 71 -18.98 -0.74 -3.73
C LEU A 71 -18.14 -1.85 -3.10
N THR A 72 -17.17 -2.33 -3.86
CA THR A 72 -16.04 -3.14 -3.38
C THR A 72 -14.75 -2.34 -3.59
N ILE A 73 -13.77 -2.50 -2.69
CA ILE A 73 -12.49 -1.82 -2.80
C ILE A 73 -11.37 -2.86 -2.65
N SER A 74 -10.39 -2.79 -3.55
CA SER A 74 -9.20 -3.64 -3.54
C SER A 74 -7.93 -2.77 -3.55
N GLY A 75 -6.84 -3.28 -2.98
CA GLY A 75 -5.54 -2.61 -2.97
C GLY A 75 -4.61 -3.21 -3.99
N TRP A 76 -4.02 -2.40 -4.87
CA TRP A 76 -3.16 -2.88 -5.95
C TRP A 76 -1.76 -2.31 -5.82
N VAL A 77 -0.74 -3.14 -6.05
CA VAL A 77 0.66 -2.74 -6.20
C VAL A 77 1.13 -3.17 -7.58
N TYR A 78 1.72 -2.24 -8.33
CA TYR A 78 2.28 -2.50 -9.65
C TYR A 78 3.81 -2.50 -9.60
N ASP A 79 4.43 -3.63 -9.90
CA ASP A 79 5.88 -3.70 -10.11
C ASP A 79 6.19 -3.21 -11.52
N ILE A 80 6.75 -2.01 -11.61
CA ILE A 80 7.08 -1.34 -12.89
C ILE A 80 8.14 -2.13 -13.68
N GLY A 81 9.10 -2.76 -12.99
CA GLY A 81 10.19 -3.48 -13.64
C GLY A 81 9.73 -4.83 -14.21
N ALA A 82 8.84 -5.52 -13.49
CA ALA A 82 8.31 -6.82 -13.91
C ALA A 82 7.04 -6.72 -14.76
N GLY A 83 6.34 -5.59 -14.76
CA GLY A 83 5.03 -5.44 -15.41
C GLY A 83 3.92 -6.25 -14.73
N VAL A 84 4.06 -6.53 -13.43
CA VAL A 84 3.15 -7.40 -12.66
C VAL A 84 2.29 -6.56 -11.72
N VAL A 85 0.99 -6.82 -11.72
CA VAL A 85 0.06 -6.30 -10.71
C VAL A 85 -0.08 -7.35 -9.61
N ARG A 86 -0.02 -6.92 -8.35
CA ARG A 86 -0.37 -7.71 -7.18
C ARG A 86 -1.58 -7.09 -6.51
N VAL A 87 -2.55 -7.91 -6.11
CA VAL A 87 -3.83 -7.46 -5.53
C VAL A 87 -3.99 -8.03 -4.14
N ALA A 88 -4.44 -7.18 -3.23
CA ALA A 88 -5.00 -7.55 -1.94
C ALA A 88 -6.52 -7.36 -2.00
N GLU A 89 -7.27 -8.45 -1.87
CA GLU A 89 -8.73 -8.44 -1.84
C GLU A 89 -9.24 -8.11 -0.44
N ASP A 90 -10.31 -7.33 -0.34
CA ASP A 90 -11.04 -7.01 0.90
C ASP A 90 -10.22 -6.52 2.11
N GLY A 91 -8.97 -6.10 1.90
CA GLY A 91 -8.06 -5.70 2.97
C GLY A 91 -7.37 -6.88 3.68
N GLU A 92 -7.37 -8.06 3.07
CA GLU A 92 -6.39 -9.09 3.37
C GLU A 92 -4.98 -8.51 3.24
N ARG A 93 -4.07 -8.96 4.10
CA ARG A 93 -2.68 -8.47 4.11
C ARG A 93 -1.82 -9.13 3.02
N GLU A 94 -2.33 -10.15 2.34
CA GLU A 94 -1.58 -10.88 1.33
C GLU A 94 -1.83 -10.29 -0.06
N PHE A 95 -0.73 -10.01 -0.77
CA PHE A 95 -0.75 -9.51 -2.15
C PHE A 95 -0.45 -10.63 -3.15
N ILE A 96 -1.46 -11.03 -3.91
CA ILE A 96 -1.38 -12.11 -4.88
C ILE A 96 -1.15 -11.54 -6.28
N ALA A 97 -0.17 -12.08 -7.01
CA ALA A 97 0.09 -11.65 -8.38
C ALA A 97 -1.08 -12.01 -9.29
N VAL A 98 -1.56 -11.04 -10.06
CA VAL A 98 -2.54 -11.27 -11.12
C VAL A 98 -1.85 -12.05 -12.22
N THR A 99 -2.17 -13.33 -12.32
CA THR A 99 -1.81 -14.13 -13.49
C THR A 99 -2.84 -13.86 -14.58
N ALA A 100 -2.41 -13.80 -15.84
CA ALA A 100 -3.32 -13.70 -16.96
C ALA A 100 -4.13 -15.02 -17.06
N GLY A 101 -5.22 -15.10 -16.32
CA GLY A 101 -6.20 -16.18 -16.38
C GLY A 101 -7.25 -15.86 -17.43
N VAL A 102 -7.32 -16.71 -18.45
CA VAL A 102 -8.29 -16.75 -19.54
C VAL A 102 -9.69 -16.36 -19.04
N VAL A 103 -10.24 -15.29 -19.61
CA VAL A 103 -11.69 -15.08 -19.63
C VAL A 103 -12.26 -16.21 -20.48
N ALA A 104 -12.81 -17.24 -19.83
CA ALA A 104 -13.63 -18.25 -20.46
C ALA A 104 -15.10 -17.77 -20.49
#